data_AF-A0A6B1E2L4-F1
#
_entry.id   AF-A0A6B1E2L4-F1
#
_cell.length_a   1.000
_cell.length_b   1.000
_cell.length_c   1.000
_cell.angle_alpha   90.00
_cell.angle_beta   90.00
_cell.angle_gamma   90.00
#
_symmetry.space_group_name_H-M   'P 1'
#
loop_
_entity.id
_entity.type
_entity.pdbx_description
1 polymer ?
#
loop_
_entity_poly.entity_id
_entity_poly.type
_entity_poly.pdbx_seq_one_letter_code
_entity_poly.pdbx_strand_id
1 'polypeptide(L)'
;MTEAARTVSLFLHIGASVVWFGGLLMLALLVTPELRRALQGQPALRGVLRRLRRRFALWGNLALATLLVTGLLQMTDDVHYAGLLQFDNRWSQALLIKHLLIIVLALVGAALQLLVLPALERASRLIEGGVGDAQDLARLQRREQRLTLLMIALAGLILVASAWLGQL
;
A
#
# COMPACT_ATOMS: atom_id res chain seq x y z
N MET A 1 -0.67 11.03 26.20
CA MET A 1 -1.79 10.04 26.26
C MET A 1 -1.68 9.21 27.54
N THR A 2 -2.74 8.50 27.98
CA THR A 2 -2.58 7.50 29.05
C THR A 2 -1.74 6.33 28.54
N GLU A 3 -1.05 5.61 29.45
CA GLU A 3 -0.21 4.46 29.08
C GLU A 3 -0.99 3.39 28.30
N ALA A 4 -2.20 3.06 28.77
CA ALA A 4 -3.09 2.13 28.07
C ALA A 4 -3.42 2.58 26.64
N ALA A 5 -3.69 3.87 26.43
CA ALA A 5 -3.99 4.42 25.10
C ALA A 5 -2.76 4.36 24.17
N ARG A 6 -1.55 4.58 24.71
CA ARG A 6 -0.30 4.45 23.95
C ARG A 6 -0.09 3.01 23.48
N THR A 7 -0.28 2.04 24.36
CA THR A 7 -0.14 0.61 24.05
C THR A 7 -1.14 0.16 22.98
N VAL A 8 -2.41 0.58 23.09
CA VAL A 8 -3.43 0.28 22.07
C VAL A 8 -3.09 0.92 20.73
N SER A 9 -2.66 2.20 20.72
CA SER A 9 -2.23 2.88 19.50
C SER A 9 -1.08 2.15 18.82
N LEU A 10 -0.07 1.72 19.59
CA LEU A 10 1.07 0.97 19.07
C LEU A 10 0.64 -0.39 18.51
N PHE A 11 -0.17 -1.14 19.24
CA PHE A 11 -0.70 -2.44 18.79
C PHE A 11 -1.44 -2.32 17.46
N LEU A 12 -2.34 -1.33 17.35
CA LEU A 12 -3.09 -1.08 16.12
C LEU A 12 -2.19 -0.64 14.98
N HIS A 13 -1.19 0.21 15.24
CA HIS A 13 -0.24 0.66 14.22
C HIS A 13 0.58 -0.50 13.66
N ILE A 14 1.17 -1.33 14.54
CA ILE A 14 1.95 -2.49 14.14
C ILE A 14 1.05 -3.47 13.39
N GLY A 15 -0.13 -3.81 13.92
CA GLY A 15 -1.08 -4.70 13.26
C GLY A 15 -1.49 -4.22 11.87
N ALA A 16 -1.77 -2.92 11.73
CA ALA A 16 -2.09 -2.31 10.45
C ALA A 16 -0.90 -2.36 9.48
N SER A 17 0.33 -2.15 9.96
CA SER A 17 1.54 -2.29 9.13
C SER A 17 1.71 -3.71 8.59
N VAL A 18 1.43 -4.74 9.42
CA VAL A 18 1.50 -6.15 9.02
C VAL A 18 0.43 -6.47 7.98
N VAL A 19 -0.83 -6.07 8.21
CA VAL A 19 -1.93 -6.31 7.26
C VAL A 19 -1.63 -5.66 5.91
N TRP A 20 -1.19 -4.40 5.94
CA TRP A 20 -0.98 -3.61 4.75
C TRP A 20 0.25 -4.05 3.96
N PHE A 21 1.44 -4.05 4.58
CA PHE A 21 2.69 -4.42 3.90
C PHE A 21 2.79 -5.93 3.65
N GLY A 22 2.47 -6.75 4.67
CA GLY A 22 2.49 -8.21 4.55
C GLY A 22 1.46 -8.72 3.54
N GLY A 23 0.27 -8.12 3.50
CA GLY A 23 -0.74 -8.45 2.49
C GLY A 23 -0.31 -8.09 1.07
N LEU A 24 0.33 -6.94 0.86
CA LEU A 24 0.90 -6.56 -0.44
C LEU A 24 1.99 -7.54 -0.89
N LEU A 25 2.93 -7.88 0.00
CA LEU A 25 3.99 -8.85 -0.27
C LEU A 25 3.41 -10.23 -0.60
N MET A 26 2.48 -10.73 0.21
CA MET A 26 1.83 -12.02 -0.02
C MET A 26 1.13 -12.06 -1.37
N LEU A 27 0.37 -11.02 -1.70
CA LEU A 27 -0.31 -10.92 -2.99
C LEU A 27 0.66 -10.85 -4.17
N ALA A 28 1.71 -10.04 -4.07
CA ALA A 28 2.62 -9.80 -5.17
C ALA A 28 3.59 -10.96 -5.43
N LEU A 29 4.12 -11.57 -4.36
CA LEU A 29 5.21 -12.55 -4.43
C LEU A 29 4.71 -14.00 -4.44
N LEU A 30 3.58 -14.30 -3.80
CA LEU A 30 3.09 -15.67 -3.68
C LEU A 30 1.80 -15.87 -4.46
N VAL A 31 0.75 -15.11 -4.12
CA VAL A 31 -0.60 -15.40 -4.63
C VAL A 31 -0.75 -15.09 -6.12
N THR A 32 -0.34 -13.90 -6.56
CA THR A 32 -0.45 -13.51 -7.98
C THR A 32 0.36 -14.42 -8.92
N PRO A 33 1.65 -14.71 -8.67
CA PRO A 33 2.41 -15.58 -9.56
C PRO A 33 1.87 -17.01 -9.58
N GLU A 34 1.44 -17.55 -8.43
CA GLU A 34 0.88 -18.90 -8.37
C GLU A 34 -0.46 -18.99 -9.13
N LEU A 35 -1.35 -18.01 -8.95
CA LEU A 35 -2.58 -17.97 -9.74
C LEU A 35 -2.31 -17.86 -11.23
N ARG A 36 -1.34 -17.04 -11.63
CA ARG A 36 -0.94 -16.92 -13.03
C ARG A 36 -0.41 -18.25 -13.54
N ARG A 37 0.41 -18.96 -12.78
CA ARG A 37 0.95 -20.26 -13.17
C ARG A 37 -0.16 -21.31 -13.34
N ALA A 38 -1.08 -21.38 -12.38
CA ALA A 38 -2.14 -22.40 -12.37
C ALA A 38 -3.27 -22.14 -13.38
N LEU A 39 -3.62 -20.88 -13.64
CA LEU A 39 -4.79 -20.49 -14.44
C LEU A 39 -4.42 -19.72 -15.72
N GLN A 40 -3.18 -19.81 -16.16
CA GLN A 40 -2.71 -19.16 -17.38
C GLN A 40 -3.58 -19.57 -18.59
N GLY A 41 -3.99 -18.58 -19.39
CA GLY A 41 -4.90 -18.80 -20.54
C GLY A 41 -6.36 -19.04 -20.18
N GLN A 42 -6.71 -19.20 -18.90
CA GLN A 42 -8.09 -19.43 -18.48
C GLN A 42 -8.81 -18.10 -18.17
N PRO A 43 -10.08 -17.93 -18.58
CA PRO A 43 -10.86 -16.74 -18.27
C PRO A 43 -11.05 -16.54 -16.74
N ALA A 44 -11.01 -17.64 -15.98
CA ALA A 44 -11.13 -17.64 -14.52
C ALA A 44 -10.04 -16.83 -13.80
N LEU A 45 -8.81 -16.78 -14.32
CA LEU A 45 -7.68 -16.07 -13.71
C LEU A 45 -8.03 -14.61 -13.41
N ARG A 46 -8.63 -13.92 -14.40
CA ARG A 46 -9.00 -12.50 -14.29
C ARG A 46 -10.07 -12.29 -13.23
N GLY A 47 -11.08 -13.15 -13.21
CA GLY A 47 -12.17 -13.11 -12.23
C GLY A 47 -11.68 -13.28 -10.79
N VAL A 48 -10.78 -14.24 -10.55
CA VAL A 48 -10.24 -14.49 -9.21
C VAL A 48 -9.34 -13.34 -8.74
N LEU A 49 -8.38 -12.90 -9.58
CA LEU A 49 -7.49 -11.77 -9.24
C LEU A 49 -8.29 -10.50 -8.93
N ARG A 50 -9.34 -10.20 -9.70
CA ARG A 50 -10.22 -9.06 -9.46
C ARG A 50 -10.91 -9.13 -8.10
N ARG A 51 -11.51 -10.29 -7.76
CA ARG A 51 -12.19 -10.48 -6.46
C ARG A 51 -11.20 -10.36 -5.30
N LEU A 52 -10.02 -10.96 -5.44
CA LEU A 52 -8.98 -10.92 -4.42
C LEU A 52 -8.49 -9.49 -4.18
N ARG A 53 -8.21 -8.74 -5.24
CA ARG A 53 -7.79 -7.32 -5.16
C ARG A 53 -8.85 -6.44 -4.51
N ARG A 54 -10.13 -6.61 -4.84
CA ARG A 54 -11.21 -5.83 -4.20
C ARG A 54 -11.33 -6.11 -2.71
N ARG A 55 -11.24 -7.39 -2.32
CA ARG A 55 -11.25 -7.77 -0.90
C ARG A 55 -10.04 -7.19 -0.18
N PHE A 56 -8.86 -7.26 -0.80
CA PHE A 56 -7.66 -6.67 -0.21
C PHE A 56 -7.72 -5.14 -0.16
N ALA A 57 -8.30 -4.47 -1.14
CA ALA A 57 -8.42 -3.01 -1.15
C ALA A 57 -9.19 -2.49 0.07
N LEU A 58 -10.27 -3.17 0.49
CA LEU A 58 -10.98 -2.83 1.72
C LEU A 58 -10.05 -2.89 2.94
N TRP A 59 -9.38 -4.03 3.15
CA TRP A 59 -8.47 -4.23 4.27
C TRP A 59 -7.25 -3.30 4.22
N GLY A 60 -6.70 -3.08 3.04
CA GLY A 60 -5.56 -2.21 2.81
C GLY A 60 -5.90 -0.74 3.08
N ASN A 61 -7.10 -0.28 2.69
CA ASN A 61 -7.53 1.09 2.96
C ASN A 61 -7.87 1.29 4.44
N LEU A 62 -8.48 0.30 5.11
CA LEU A 62 -8.68 0.33 6.57
C LEU A 62 -7.34 0.39 7.30
N ALA A 63 -6.39 -0.46 6.92
CA ALA A 63 -5.07 -0.48 7.51
C ALA A 63 -4.32 0.85 7.28
N LEU A 64 -4.41 1.44 6.08
CA LEU A 64 -3.82 2.74 5.80
C LEU A 64 -4.44 3.85 6.66
N ALA A 65 -5.76 3.85 6.82
CA ALA A 65 -6.44 4.80 7.71
C ALA A 65 -6.00 4.62 9.17
N THR A 66 -5.89 3.38 9.65
CA THR A 66 -5.36 3.08 10.99
C THR A 66 -3.92 3.56 11.15
N LEU A 67 -3.05 3.32 10.17
CA LEU A 67 -1.65 3.77 10.18
C LEU A 67 -1.54 5.30 10.24
N LEU A 68 -2.38 6.02 9.49
CA LEU A 68 -2.41 7.48 9.51
C LEU A 68 -2.84 8.00 10.89
N VAL A 69 -3.97 7.51 11.43
CA VAL A 69 -4.48 7.97 12.72
C VAL A 69 -3.50 7.64 13.85
N THR A 70 -3.06 6.39 13.95
CA THR A 70 -2.15 5.97 15.02
C THR A 70 -0.76 6.57 14.87
N GLY A 71 -0.28 6.79 13.65
CA GLY A 71 1.00 7.44 13.38
C GLY A 71 1.01 8.90 13.84
N LEU A 72 -0.07 9.65 13.58
CA LEU A 72 -0.22 11.01 14.08
C LEU A 72 -0.28 11.06 15.61
N LEU A 73 -1.02 10.15 16.24
CA LEU A 73 -1.08 10.04 17.71
C LEU A 73 0.29 9.75 18.32
N GLN A 74 1.05 8.80 17.76
CA GLN A 74 2.40 8.46 18.23
C GLN A 74 3.38 9.63 18.04
N MET A 75 3.29 10.35 16.92
CA MET A 75 4.10 11.55 16.67
C MET A 75 3.86 12.63 17.73
N THR A 76 2.61 12.91 18.07
CA THR A 76 2.28 13.98 19.03
C THR A 76 2.65 13.65 20.49
N ASP A 77 2.91 12.38 20.78
CA ASP A 77 3.24 11.88 22.13
C ASP A 77 4.76 11.71 22.32
N ASP A 78 5.58 11.98 21.29
CA ASP A 78 7.04 11.90 21.32
C ASP A 78 7.66 13.15 21.98
N VAL A 79 8.74 12.96 22.75
CA VAL A 79 9.44 14.04 23.46
C VAL A 79 10.12 15.03 22.50
N HIS A 80 10.49 14.58 21.30
CA HIS A 80 11.15 15.41 20.28
C HIS A 80 10.16 16.19 19.41
N TYR A 81 8.86 16.03 19.64
CA TYR A 81 7.83 16.74 18.90
C TYR A 81 7.70 18.20 19.36
N ALA A 82 8.21 19.11 18.54
CA ALA A 82 8.18 20.56 18.81
C ALA A 82 6.94 21.29 18.25
N GLY A 83 6.10 20.61 17.45
CA GLY A 83 4.89 21.17 16.85
C GLY A 83 4.79 20.94 15.34
N LEU A 84 3.67 21.35 14.75
CA LEU A 84 3.43 21.22 13.30
C LEU A 84 4.38 22.13 12.51
N LEU A 85 4.98 21.60 11.45
CA LEU A 85 5.92 22.31 10.55
C LEU A 85 7.19 22.84 11.23
N GLN A 86 7.55 22.31 12.41
CA GLN A 86 8.84 22.59 13.04
C GLN A 86 9.83 21.46 12.70
N PHE A 87 10.88 21.81 11.94
CA PHE A 87 11.91 20.88 11.45
C PHE A 87 13.30 21.23 12.00
N ASP A 88 13.32 21.64 13.26
CA ASP A 88 14.49 22.18 13.97
C ASP A 88 15.47 21.10 14.45
N ASN A 89 15.07 19.83 14.43
CA ASN A 89 15.86 18.72 14.95
C ASN A 89 15.92 17.54 13.96
N ARG A 90 16.88 16.63 14.18
CA ARG A 90 17.10 15.49 13.29
C ARG A 90 15.90 14.54 13.25
N TRP A 91 15.23 14.35 14.39
CA TRP A 91 14.04 13.51 14.49
C TRP A 91 12.88 14.07 13.64
N SER A 92 12.61 15.38 13.69
CA SER A 92 11.54 16.02 12.93
C SER A 92 11.82 16.05 11.43
N GLN A 93 13.08 16.19 11.01
CA GLN A 93 13.49 16.05 9.60
C GLN A 93 13.31 14.61 9.11
N ALA A 94 13.74 13.61 9.88
CA ALA A 94 13.54 12.20 9.55
C ALA A 94 12.05 11.84 9.48
N LEU A 95 11.25 12.39 10.40
CA LEU A 95 9.80 12.22 10.43
C LEU A 95 9.13 12.82 9.19
N LEU A 96 9.57 13.99 8.74
CA LEU A 96 9.07 14.62 7.51
C LEU A 96 9.32 13.72 6.29
N ILE A 97 10.54 13.19 6.15
CA ILE A 97 10.89 12.26 5.06
C ILE A 97 9.96 11.05 5.09
N LYS A 98 9.75 10.45 6.27
CA LYS A 98 8.83 9.32 6.44
C LYS A 98 7.39 9.67 6.00
N HIS A 99 6.88 10.84 6.37
CA HIS A 99 5.54 11.27 5.97
C HIS A 99 5.42 11.53 4.47
N LEU A 100 6.43 12.13 3.84
CA LEU A 100 6.47 12.30 2.39
C LEU A 100 6.43 10.96 1.66
N LEU A 101 7.18 9.96 2.14
CA LEU A 101 7.13 8.60 1.59
C LEU A 101 5.72 7.99 1.71
N ILE A 102 5.06 8.16 2.87
CA ILE A 102 3.68 7.69 3.08
C ILE A 102 2.70 8.37 2.13
N ILE A 103 2.83 9.69 1.89
CA ILE A 103 1.99 10.43 0.95
C ILE A 103 2.19 9.92 -0.48
N VAL A 104 3.44 9.79 -0.94
CA VAL A 104 3.75 9.28 -2.28
C VAL A 104 3.16 7.88 -2.47
N LEU A 105 3.37 7.01 -1.48
CA LEU A 105 2.81 5.67 -1.45
C LEU A 105 1.28 5.65 -1.52
N ALA A 106 0.60 6.50 -0.74
CA ALA A 106 -0.85 6.61 -0.74
C ALA A 106 -1.37 7.08 -2.12
N LEU A 107 -0.69 8.03 -2.75
CA LEU A 107 -1.01 8.50 -4.10
C LEU A 107 -0.81 7.39 -5.14
N VAL A 108 0.26 6.62 -5.07
CA VAL A 108 0.50 5.47 -5.94
C VAL A 108 -0.59 4.42 -5.76
N GLY A 109 -0.96 4.11 -4.51
CA GLY A 109 -2.05 3.18 -4.18
C GLY A 109 -3.40 3.66 -4.71
N ALA A 110 -3.70 4.95 -4.57
CA ALA A 110 -4.92 5.56 -5.11
C ALA A 110 -4.93 5.52 -6.65
N ALA A 111 -3.81 5.84 -7.30
CA ALA A 111 -3.69 5.76 -8.76
C ALA A 111 -3.89 4.32 -9.27
N LEU A 112 -3.35 3.33 -8.57
CA LEU A 112 -3.58 1.92 -8.88
C LEU A 112 -5.07 1.57 -8.78
N GLN A 113 -5.71 1.94 -7.67
CA GLN A 113 -7.12 1.60 -7.39
C GLN A 113 -8.12 2.33 -8.28
N LEU A 114 -7.91 3.62 -8.56
CA LEU A 114 -8.87 4.48 -9.23
C LEU A 114 -8.66 4.60 -10.73
N LEU A 115 -7.42 4.42 -11.21
CA LEU A 115 -7.09 4.60 -12.62
C LEU A 115 -6.78 3.27 -13.30
N VAL A 116 -5.86 2.49 -12.73
CA VAL A 116 -5.33 1.29 -13.40
C VAL A 116 -6.29 0.10 -13.29
N LEU A 117 -6.85 -0.18 -12.11
CA LEU A 117 -7.78 -1.30 -11.95
C LEU A 117 -9.06 -1.14 -12.80
N PRO A 118 -9.74 0.02 -12.84
CA PRO A 118 -10.91 0.19 -13.70
C PRO A 118 -10.57 0.10 -15.19
N ALA A 119 -9.41 0.63 -15.60
CA ALA A 119 -8.93 0.50 -16.99
C ALA A 119 -8.69 -0.97 -17.36
N LEU A 120 -8.05 -1.75 -16.48
CA LEU A 120 -7.85 -3.19 -16.66
C LEU A 120 -9.17 -3.94 -16.81
N GLU A 121 -10.17 -3.61 -16.00
CA GLU A 121 -11.48 -4.24 -16.08
C GLU A 121 -12.19 -3.92 -17.39
N ARG A 122 -12.15 -2.67 -17.85
CA ARG A 122 -12.71 -2.26 -19.14
C ARG A 122 -12.02 -2.98 -20.30
N ALA A 123 -10.68 -2.97 -20.34
CA ALA A 123 -9.90 -3.64 -21.38
C ALA A 123 -10.18 -5.16 -21.41
N SER A 124 -10.32 -5.80 -20.24
CA SER A 124 -10.65 -7.23 -20.17
C SER A 124 -12.02 -7.57 -20.75
N ARG A 125 -13.03 -6.73 -20.52
CA ARG A 125 -14.39 -6.93 -21.04
C ARG A 125 -14.46 -6.73 -22.55
N LEU A 126 -13.71 -5.76 -23.08
CA LEU A 126 -13.62 -5.52 -24.53
C LEU A 126 -13.00 -6.72 -25.26
N ILE A 127 -11.96 -7.34 -24.69
CA ILE A 127 -11.36 -8.56 -25.24
C ILE A 127 -12.35 -9.73 -25.19
N GLU A 128 -13.09 -9.89 -24.08
CA GLU A 128 -14.16 -10.90 -23.99
C GLU A 128 -15.27 -10.69 -25.02
N GLY A 129 -15.57 -9.43 -25.36
CA GLY A 129 -16.52 -9.05 -26.41
C GLY A 129 -15.96 -9.09 -27.83
N GLY A 130 -14.70 -9.49 -28.04
CA GLY A 130 -14.08 -9.61 -29.37
C GLY A 130 -13.65 -8.30 -30.04
N VAL A 131 -13.76 -7.15 -29.35
CA VAL A 131 -13.43 -5.80 -29.90
C VAL A 131 -12.16 -5.21 -29.26
N GLY A 132 -11.62 -5.87 -28.23
CA GLY A 132 -10.50 -5.35 -27.44
C GLY A 132 -9.11 -5.68 -27.99
N ASP A 133 -8.15 -4.80 -27.70
CA ASP A 133 -6.74 -4.98 -28.04
C ASP A 133 -5.97 -5.70 -26.92
N ALA A 134 -5.37 -6.84 -27.24
CA ALA A 134 -4.52 -7.60 -26.33
C ALA A 134 -3.25 -6.84 -25.90
N GLN A 135 -2.73 -5.94 -26.74
CA GLN A 135 -1.55 -5.15 -26.41
C GLN A 135 -1.86 -4.12 -25.33
N ASP A 136 -3.00 -3.43 -25.41
CA ASP A 136 -3.43 -2.48 -24.38
C ASP A 136 -3.61 -3.16 -23.02
N LEU A 137 -4.25 -4.34 -22.98
CA LEU A 137 -4.36 -5.13 -21.74
C LEU A 137 -2.98 -5.47 -21.17
N ALA A 138 -2.03 -5.92 -22.01
CA ALA A 138 -0.68 -6.24 -21.57
C ALA A 138 0.11 -5.02 -21.07
N ARG A 139 -0.14 -3.82 -21.61
CA ARG A 139 0.44 -2.56 -21.11
C ARG A 139 -0.09 -2.22 -19.72
N LEU A 140 -1.42 -2.31 -19.53
CA LEU A 140 -2.06 -2.05 -18.24
C LEU A 140 -1.62 -3.05 -17.17
N GLN A 141 -1.48 -4.34 -17.51
CA GLN A 141 -0.99 -5.36 -16.57
C GLN A 141 0.45 -5.09 -16.12
N ARG A 142 1.33 -4.67 -17.04
CA ARG A 142 2.70 -4.27 -16.69
C ARG A 142 2.72 -3.02 -15.81
N ARG A 143 1.86 -2.04 -16.09
CA ARG A 143 1.71 -0.84 -15.26
C ARG A 143 1.27 -1.20 -13.84
N GLU A 144 0.26 -2.06 -13.71
CA GLU A 144 -0.17 -2.58 -12.41
C GLU A 144 0.98 -3.24 -11.65
N GLN A 145 1.73 -4.14 -12.28
CA GLN A 145 2.86 -4.81 -11.63
C GLN A 145 3.94 -3.83 -11.16
N ARG A 146 4.29 -2.85 -12.00
CA ARG A 146 5.28 -1.83 -11.67
C ARG A 146 4.83 -0.95 -10.49
N LEU A 147 3.56 -0.55 -10.47
CA LEU A 147 3.02 0.25 -9.37
C LEU A 147 2.97 -0.56 -8.06
N THR A 148 2.57 -1.83 -8.11
CA THR A 148 2.61 -2.70 -6.93
C THR A 148 4.03 -2.88 -6.41
N LEU A 149 5.01 -3.09 -7.30
CA LEU A 149 6.43 -3.18 -6.91
C LEU A 149 6.93 -1.87 -6.30
N LEU A 150 6.58 -0.73 -6.89
CA LEU A 150 6.88 0.59 -6.34
C LEU A 150 6.28 0.76 -4.94
N MET A 151 5.03 0.34 -4.73
CA MET A 151 4.40 0.39 -3.40
C MET A 151 5.16 -0.47 -2.38
N ILE A 152 5.58 -1.67 -2.76
CA ILE A 152 6.38 -2.55 -1.89
C ILE A 152 7.73 -1.90 -1.55
N ALA A 153 8.41 -1.32 -2.54
CA ALA A 153 9.68 -0.63 -2.33
C ALA A 153 9.51 0.58 -1.40
N LEU A 154 8.50 1.42 -1.63
CA LEU A 154 8.17 2.57 -0.78
C LEU A 154 7.82 2.14 0.65
N ALA A 155 7.03 1.07 0.81
CA ALA A 155 6.71 0.52 2.12
C ALA A 155 7.95 0.03 2.87
N GLY A 156 8.86 -0.67 2.17
CA GLY A 156 10.15 -1.07 2.73
C GLY A 156 11.00 0.13 3.17
N LEU A 157 11.06 1.18 2.35
CA LEU A 157 11.75 2.43 2.70
C LEU A 157 11.13 3.11 3.93
N ILE A 158 9.79 3.10 4.07
CA ILE A 158 9.11 3.63 5.25
C ILE A 158 9.47 2.84 6.51
N LEU A 159 9.60 1.51 6.43
CA LEU A 159 10.03 0.68 7.55
C LEU A 159 11.48 0.98 7.94
N VAL A 160 12.38 1.12 6.96
CA VAL A 160 13.78 1.52 7.21
C VAL A 160 13.83 2.91 7.86
N ALA A 161 13.07 3.88 7.33
CA ALA A 161 12.97 5.20 7.92
C ALA A 161 12.40 5.18 9.35
N SER A 162 11.45 4.27 9.62
CA SER A 162 10.89 4.10 10.96
C SER A 162 11.91 3.52 11.94
N ALA A 163 12.69 2.53 11.52
CA ALA A 163 13.76 1.95 12.33
C ALA A 163 14.87 2.96 12.62
N TRP A 164 15.23 3.77 11.62
CA TRP A 164 16.21 4.85 11.79
C TRP A 164 15.71 5.94 12.74
N LEU A 165 14.44 6.35 12.61
CA LEU A 165 13.83 7.35 13.49
C LEU A 165 13.81 6.91 14.96
N GLY A 166 13.67 5.61 15.24
CA GLY A 166 13.76 5.07 16.60
C GLY A 166 15.16 5.08 17.23
N GLN A 167 16.20 5.43 16.47
CA GLN A 167 17.58 5.58 16.97
C GLN A 167 17.95 7.04 17.26
N LEU A 168 17.12 7.99 16.84
CA LEU A 168 17.30 9.43 17.06
C LEU A 168 16.65 9.85 18.37
#